data_AF-A0A7X8MBW9-F1
#
_entry.id   AF-A0A7X8MBW9-F1
#
_cell.length_a   1.000
_cell.length_b   1.000
_cell.length_c   1.000
_cell.angle_alpha   90.00
_cell.angle_beta   90.00
_cell.angle_gamma   90.00
#
_symmetry.space_group_name_H-M   'P 1'
#
loop_
_entity.id
_entity.type
_entity.pdbx_description
1 polymer ?
#
loop_
_entity_poly.entity_id
_entity_poly.type
_entity_poly.pdbx_seq_one_letter_code
_entity_poly.pdbx_strand_id
1 'polypeptide(L)'
;CTPYDLRATLSACRLPPKRNGERRLTAYDPVKRLLILSAYDLSRTAIRPYARALQKHRPLFLHGYPSSLEALARFLQAEGIPAPPSIRALFTQSEVLYPWQRALIENYFGCKIYDWYGMEERVLAAAECEQHSGLHVFSDYCIVETLKGDRPVTGVEGEIVSTRLDNYAMPLIRYRTGDIGALATAPCACGRNLPLLHLTGGRDRNFLVGRNGELISITVVDIPHATEHVEQFQFMQQTRGKALLRIVRRSGFSDHDIEQIHQELREKFGGLVDVIVEYAETIERTGRGKLPLLIQRLHLDPPTHELE
;
A
#
# COMPACT_ATOMS: atom_id res chain seq x y z
N CYS A 1 -11.04 -13.33 10.20
CA CYS A 1 -11.76 -12.06 10.41
C CYS A 1 -13.15 -12.21 9.81
N THR A 2 -14.20 -12.28 10.64
CA THR A 2 -15.60 -12.44 10.23
C THR A 2 -16.38 -11.13 10.44
N PRO A 3 -17.58 -10.98 9.84
CA PRO A 3 -18.45 -9.84 10.12
C PRO A 3 -18.83 -9.65 11.60
N TYR A 4 -18.77 -10.72 12.40
CA TYR A 4 -19.17 -10.73 13.81
C TYR A 4 -18.05 -10.37 14.78
N ASP A 5 -16.80 -10.37 14.31
CA ASP A 5 -15.65 -9.98 15.10
C ASP A 5 -15.65 -8.46 15.36
N LEU A 6 -15.14 -8.05 16.52
CA LEU A 6 -14.83 -6.64 16.78
C LEU A 6 -13.64 -6.25 15.90
N ARG A 7 -13.85 -5.26 15.04
CA ARG A 7 -12.84 -4.85 14.05
C ARG A 7 -12.61 -3.35 14.14
N ALA A 8 -11.43 -2.92 13.73
CA ALA A 8 -11.13 -1.52 13.49
C ALA A 8 -10.70 -1.31 12.04
N THR A 9 -10.96 -0.12 11.51
CA THR A 9 -10.49 0.28 10.17
C THR A 9 -9.96 1.71 10.20
N LEU A 10 -8.81 1.95 9.59
CA LEU A 10 -8.39 3.28 9.16
C LEU A 10 -9.09 3.56 7.83
N SER A 11 -10.09 4.44 7.87
CA SER A 11 -10.94 4.75 6.72
C SER A 11 -10.52 6.04 6.04
N ALA A 12 -10.55 6.02 4.71
CA ALA A 12 -10.44 7.18 3.83
C ALA A 12 -11.55 8.23 4.02
N CYS A 13 -12.62 7.92 4.76
CA CYS A 13 -13.74 8.82 4.94
C CYS A 13 -13.47 9.81 6.08
N ARG A 14 -13.62 11.11 5.80
CA ARG A 14 -13.77 12.09 6.87
C ARG A 14 -15.06 11.81 7.61
N LEU A 15 -14.96 11.61 8.92
CA LEU A 15 -16.13 11.36 9.74
C LEU A 15 -16.94 12.67 9.90
N PRO A 16 -18.28 12.60 9.91
CA PRO A 16 -19.11 13.77 10.20
C PRO A 16 -18.69 14.43 11.51
N PRO A 17 -18.64 15.78 11.58
CA PRO A 17 -18.24 16.47 12.78
C PRO A 17 -19.16 16.14 13.95
N LYS A 18 -18.66 16.38 15.17
CA LYS A 18 -19.49 16.27 16.37
C LYS A 18 -20.56 17.38 16.38
N ARG A 19 -21.59 17.23 17.22
CA ARG A 19 -22.68 18.21 17.35
C ARG A 19 -22.19 19.61 17.76
N ASN A 20 -21.06 19.69 18.46
CA ASN A 20 -20.41 20.95 18.85
C ASN A 20 -19.47 21.51 17.77
N GLY A 21 -19.50 20.99 16.54
CA GLY A 21 -18.66 21.43 15.42
C GLY A 21 -17.22 20.88 15.43
N GLU A 22 -16.79 20.21 16.51
CA GLU A 22 -15.45 19.65 16.59
C GLU A 22 -15.24 18.50 15.57
N ARG A 23 -13.99 18.39 15.11
CA ARG A 23 -13.54 17.30 14.25
C ARG A 23 -13.72 15.95 14.96
N ARG A 24 -14.30 14.98 14.23
CA ARG A 24 -14.47 13.60 14.72
C ARG A 24 -13.36 12.72 14.17
N LEU A 25 -12.49 12.23 15.04
CA LEU A 25 -11.35 11.37 14.67
C LEU A 25 -11.71 9.87 14.66
N THR A 26 -12.69 9.49 15.48
CA THR A 26 -13.12 8.09 15.66
C THR A 26 -14.64 7.98 15.73
N ALA A 27 -15.20 6.89 15.21
CA ALA A 27 -16.62 6.53 15.34
C ALA A 27 -16.76 5.03 15.56
N TYR A 28 -17.79 4.57 16.25
CA TYR A 28 -18.08 3.15 16.42
C TYR A 28 -19.46 2.83 15.86
N ASP A 29 -19.50 1.87 14.94
CA ASP A 29 -20.73 1.28 14.40
C ASP A 29 -21.04 -0.01 15.17
N PRO A 30 -22.04 -0.02 16.07
CA PRO A 30 -22.37 -1.20 16.87
C PRO A 30 -23.02 -2.32 16.05
N VAL A 31 -23.68 -1.99 14.93
CA VAL A 31 -24.34 -2.97 14.06
C VAL A 31 -23.28 -3.77 13.31
N LYS A 32 -22.25 -3.09 12.79
CA LYS A 32 -21.12 -3.73 12.09
C LYS A 32 -19.99 -4.19 13.01
N ARG A 33 -20.10 -3.89 14.33
CA ARG A 33 -19.06 -4.10 15.34
C ARG A 33 -17.71 -3.50 14.90
N LEU A 34 -17.78 -2.32 14.29
CA LEU A 34 -16.66 -1.70 13.58
C LEU A 34 -16.28 -0.35 14.20
N LEU A 35 -15.05 -0.28 14.71
CA LEU A 35 -14.41 0.98 15.07
C LEU A 35 -13.81 1.61 13.80
N ILE A 36 -14.25 2.82 13.48
CA ILE A 36 -13.75 3.60 12.36
C ILE A 36 -12.81 4.66 12.90
N LEU A 37 -11.59 4.67 12.39
CA LEU A 37 -10.53 5.62 12.67
C LEU A 37 -10.29 6.43 11.40
N SER A 38 -10.19 7.76 11.50
CA SER A 38 -9.92 8.61 10.34
C SER A 38 -8.47 8.43 9.86
N ALA A 39 -8.27 7.96 8.63
CA ALA A 39 -6.93 7.91 8.01
C ALA A 39 -6.45 9.31 7.59
N TYR A 40 -7.39 10.24 7.35
CA TYR A 40 -7.08 11.62 6.94
C TYR A 40 -6.50 12.45 8.09
N ASP A 41 -6.97 12.20 9.32
CA ASP A 41 -6.63 13.01 10.50
C ASP A 41 -5.50 12.36 11.33
N LEU A 42 -4.68 11.54 10.70
CA LEU A 42 -3.63 10.78 11.36
C LEU A 42 -2.38 11.66 11.49
N SER A 43 -2.13 12.14 12.70
CA SER A 43 -0.98 12.97 13.03
C SER A 43 -0.49 12.67 14.45
N ARG A 44 0.73 13.10 14.76
CA ARG A 44 1.30 13.03 16.11
C ARG A 44 0.41 13.69 17.16
N THR A 45 -0.17 14.86 16.87
CA THR A 45 -1.04 15.59 17.80
C THR A 45 -2.41 14.94 18.01
N ALA A 46 -2.88 14.17 17.02
CA ALA A 46 -4.20 13.55 17.04
C ALA A 46 -4.18 12.09 17.52
N ILE A 47 -3.01 11.49 17.80
CA ILE A 47 -2.85 10.04 18.01
C ILE A 47 -3.52 9.50 19.29
N ARG A 48 -3.52 10.28 20.38
CA ARG A 48 -4.05 9.85 21.69
C ARG A 48 -5.54 9.46 21.66
N PRO A 49 -6.44 10.21 20.98
CA PRO A 49 -7.79 9.76 20.68
C PRO A 49 -7.90 8.37 20.03
N TYR A 50 -7.04 8.04 19.07
CA TYR A 50 -7.03 6.72 18.42
C TYR A 50 -6.64 5.62 19.42
N ALA A 51 -5.58 5.84 20.19
CA ALA A 51 -5.14 4.91 21.24
C ALA A 51 -6.26 4.60 22.23
N ARG A 52 -6.95 5.64 22.74
CA ARG A 52 -8.09 5.48 23.67
C ARG A 52 -9.23 4.68 23.04
N ALA A 53 -9.55 4.93 21.78
CA ALA A 53 -10.60 4.20 21.08
C ALA A 53 -10.24 2.72 20.88
N LEU A 54 -9.00 2.42 20.48
CA LEU A 54 -8.50 1.05 20.34
C LEU A 54 -8.51 0.30 21.67
N GLN A 55 -8.07 0.93 22.76
CA GLN A 55 -8.12 0.35 24.11
C GLN A 55 -9.55 0.10 24.60
N LYS A 56 -10.47 1.03 24.35
CA LYS A 56 -11.87 0.92 24.76
C LYS A 56 -12.60 -0.20 24.02
N HIS A 57 -12.45 -0.26 22.70
CA HIS A 57 -13.23 -1.17 21.86
C HIS A 57 -12.57 -2.53 21.63
N ARG A 58 -11.28 -2.67 21.97
CA ARG A 58 -10.50 -3.92 21.91
C ARG A 58 -10.73 -4.72 20.61
N PRO A 59 -10.54 -4.10 19.43
CA PRO A 59 -10.72 -4.80 18.16
C PRO A 59 -9.73 -5.96 18.06
N LEU A 60 -10.19 -7.04 17.42
CA LEU A 60 -9.41 -8.24 17.15
C LEU A 60 -8.61 -8.14 15.85
N PHE A 61 -9.04 -7.28 14.94
CA PHE A 61 -8.43 -7.09 13.62
C PHE A 61 -8.42 -5.61 13.26
N LEU A 62 -7.36 -5.16 12.60
CA LEU A 62 -7.20 -3.79 12.12
C LEU A 62 -6.99 -3.77 10.61
N HIS A 63 -7.85 -3.04 9.90
CA HIS A 63 -7.78 -2.86 8.46
C HIS A 63 -7.31 -1.45 8.12
N GLY A 64 -6.58 -1.26 7.03
CA GLY A 64 -6.21 0.08 6.57
C GLY A 64 -5.28 0.09 5.38
N TYR A 65 -4.93 1.27 4.91
CA TYR A 65 -3.85 1.41 3.94
C TYR A 65 -2.49 1.12 4.60
N PRO A 66 -1.54 0.48 3.90
CA PRO A 66 -0.16 0.34 4.36
C PRO A 66 0.41 1.62 4.97
N SER A 67 0.32 2.75 4.24
CA SER A 67 0.82 4.06 4.72
C SER A 67 0.10 4.58 5.97
N SER A 68 -1.15 4.19 6.19
CA SER A 68 -1.94 4.62 7.34
C SER A 68 -1.64 3.77 8.57
N LEU A 69 -1.49 2.46 8.39
CA LEU A 69 -1.10 1.54 9.46
C LEU A 69 0.33 1.82 9.94
N GLU A 70 1.25 2.07 9.01
CA GLU A 70 2.62 2.47 9.32
C GLU A 70 2.65 3.76 10.15
N ALA A 71 1.95 4.80 9.69
CA ALA A 71 1.88 6.07 10.41
C ALA A 71 1.25 5.92 11.80
N LEU A 72 0.19 5.09 11.94
CA LEU A 72 -0.42 4.79 13.22
C LEU A 72 0.59 4.14 14.17
N ALA A 73 1.29 3.09 13.71
CA ALA A 73 2.31 2.40 14.48
C ALA A 73 3.43 3.35 14.94
N ARG A 74 3.97 4.15 14.01
CA ARG A 74 5.03 5.12 14.28
C ARG A 74 4.61 6.16 15.32
N PHE A 75 3.43 6.76 15.17
CA PHE A 75 2.97 7.79 16.10
C PHE A 75 2.66 7.23 17.49
N LEU A 76 2.10 6.02 17.58
CA LEU A 76 1.89 5.40 18.88
C LEU A 76 3.22 5.03 19.55
N GLN A 77 4.16 4.47 18.79
CA GLN A 77 5.51 4.15 19.28
C GLN A 77 6.24 5.39 19.78
N ALA A 78 6.20 6.50 19.04
CA ALA A 78 6.84 7.77 19.40
C ALA A 78 6.25 8.40 20.68
N GLU A 79 4.97 8.15 20.99
CA GLU A 79 4.33 8.59 22.23
C GLU A 79 4.48 7.57 23.37
N GLY A 80 5.23 6.47 23.18
CA GLY A 80 5.40 5.41 24.16
C GLY A 80 4.10 4.65 24.47
N ILE A 81 3.13 4.65 23.55
CA ILE A 81 1.85 3.96 23.72
C ILE A 81 1.99 2.52 23.22
N PRO A 82 1.76 1.50 24.05
CA PRO A 82 1.87 0.11 23.63
C PRO A 82 0.76 -0.27 22.65
N ALA A 83 1.07 -1.19 21.73
CA ALA A 83 0.08 -1.73 20.82
C ALA A 83 -1.07 -2.41 21.59
N PRO A 84 -2.33 -2.29 21.13
CA PRO A 84 -3.45 -2.96 21.77
C PRO A 84 -3.29 -4.48 21.71
N PRO A 85 -3.24 -5.20 22.86
CA PRO A 85 -2.97 -6.65 22.88
C PRO A 85 -4.13 -7.49 22.33
N SER A 86 -5.28 -6.88 22.05
CA SER A 86 -6.42 -7.57 21.44
C SER A 86 -6.23 -7.83 19.94
N ILE A 87 -5.37 -7.07 19.26
CA ILE A 87 -5.19 -7.17 17.81
C ILE A 87 -4.42 -8.44 17.50
N ARG A 88 -5.03 -9.33 16.71
CA ARG A 88 -4.48 -10.65 16.34
C ARG A 88 -3.90 -10.70 14.94
N ALA A 89 -4.36 -9.82 14.05
CA ALA A 89 -3.84 -9.67 12.70
C ALA A 89 -4.24 -8.30 12.12
N LEU A 90 -3.47 -7.84 11.14
CA LEU A 90 -3.77 -6.65 10.36
C LEU A 90 -4.02 -7.01 8.90
N PHE A 91 -4.76 -6.16 8.20
CA PHE A 91 -5.07 -6.35 6.78
C PHE A 91 -4.86 -5.05 6.01
N THR A 92 -4.17 -5.14 4.88
CA THR A 92 -3.96 -4.02 3.95
C THR A 92 -4.72 -4.20 2.66
N GLN A 93 -4.99 -3.07 2.00
CA GLN A 93 -5.55 -3.05 0.65
C GLN A 93 -5.26 -1.69 0.01
N SER A 94 -5.42 -1.60 -1.31
CA SER A 94 -5.45 -0.34 -2.09
C SER A 94 -4.15 0.49 -2.19
N GLU A 95 -3.07 0.09 -1.53
CA GLU A 95 -1.70 0.57 -1.78
C GLU A 95 -0.77 -0.64 -1.76
N VAL A 96 0.42 -0.53 -2.32
CA VAL A 96 1.45 -1.56 -2.21
C VAL A 96 1.94 -1.61 -0.76
N LEU A 97 1.90 -2.80 -0.15
CA LEU A 97 2.53 -3.04 1.15
C LEU A 97 4.02 -3.33 0.95
N TYR A 98 4.87 -2.34 1.22
CA TYR A 98 6.31 -2.51 1.07
C TYR A 98 6.93 -3.34 2.21
N PRO A 99 8.06 -4.05 1.97
CA PRO A 99 8.70 -4.89 2.98
C PRO A 99 9.03 -4.16 4.30
N TRP A 100 9.52 -2.92 4.23
CA TRP A 100 9.83 -2.11 5.42
C TRP A 100 8.58 -1.73 6.23
N GLN A 101 7.47 -1.44 5.54
CA GLN A 101 6.19 -1.15 6.20
C GLN A 101 5.68 -2.38 6.94
N ARG A 102 5.72 -3.54 6.27
CA ARG A 102 5.38 -4.84 6.89
C ARG A 102 6.20 -5.06 8.14
N ALA A 103 7.52 -5.00 8.04
CA ALA A 103 8.42 -5.24 9.16
C ALA A 103 8.13 -4.30 10.34
N LEU A 104 7.96 -3.00 10.09
CA LEU A 104 7.62 -2.03 11.13
C LEU A 104 6.29 -2.33 11.79
N ILE A 105 5.24 -2.58 11.00
CA ILE A 105 3.89 -2.81 11.50
C ILE A 105 3.85 -4.11 12.32
N GLU A 106 4.43 -5.21 11.81
CA GLU A 106 4.49 -6.48 12.54
C GLU A 106 5.28 -6.35 13.85
N ASN A 107 6.42 -5.65 13.83
CA ASN A 107 7.22 -5.43 15.03
C ASN A 107 6.47 -4.63 16.10
N TYR A 108 5.74 -3.58 15.70
CA TYR A 108 4.99 -2.75 16.65
C TYR A 108 3.76 -3.48 17.21
N PHE A 109 2.96 -4.13 16.36
CA PHE A 109 1.72 -4.79 16.78
C PHE A 109 1.91 -6.21 17.33
N GLY A 110 3.08 -6.83 17.11
CA GLY A 110 3.37 -8.20 17.56
C GLY A 110 2.52 -9.28 16.87
N CYS A 111 1.96 -8.99 15.69
CA CYS A 111 1.18 -9.95 14.92
C CYS A 111 1.34 -9.73 13.41
N LYS A 112 0.88 -10.69 12.61
CA LYS A 112 1.03 -10.69 11.15
C LYS A 112 0.09 -9.70 10.47
N ILE A 113 0.58 -9.11 9.38
CA ILE A 113 -0.20 -8.29 8.45
C ILE A 113 -0.40 -9.05 7.14
N TYR A 114 -1.60 -9.02 6.56
CA TYR A 114 -1.92 -9.74 5.34
C TYR A 114 -2.41 -8.77 4.27
N ASP A 115 -1.84 -8.85 3.08
CA ASP A 115 -2.25 -7.99 1.98
C ASP A 115 -3.47 -8.55 1.22
N TRP A 116 -4.28 -7.63 0.70
CA TRP A 116 -5.46 -7.92 -0.09
C TRP A 116 -5.47 -7.09 -1.36
N TYR A 117 -5.57 -7.79 -2.49
CA TYR A 117 -5.70 -7.18 -3.80
C TYR A 117 -7.14 -7.30 -4.30
N GLY A 118 -7.72 -6.14 -4.60
CA GLY A 118 -9.06 -6.03 -5.15
C GLY A 118 -9.26 -4.67 -5.82
N MET A 119 -10.37 -4.55 -6.56
CA MET A 119 -10.64 -3.40 -7.43
C MET A 119 -12.04 -2.83 -7.20
N GLU A 120 -12.25 -1.54 -7.53
CA GLU A 120 -13.55 -0.87 -7.42
C GLU A 120 -14.55 -1.44 -8.43
N GLU A 121 -14.07 -1.83 -9.61
CA GLU A 121 -14.79 -2.57 -10.65
C GLU A 121 -15.16 -3.98 -10.20
N ARG A 122 -14.58 -4.41 -9.07
CA ARG A 122 -14.79 -5.68 -8.39
C ARG A 122 -14.53 -6.90 -9.28
N VAL A 123 -13.65 -6.80 -10.27
CA VAL A 123 -13.37 -7.88 -11.23
C VAL A 123 -12.42 -8.95 -10.73
N LEU A 124 -11.66 -8.67 -9.67
CA LEU A 124 -10.62 -9.55 -9.12
C LEU A 124 -10.62 -9.43 -7.60
N ALA A 125 -10.43 -10.56 -6.91
CA ALA A 125 -10.13 -10.62 -5.49
C ALA A 125 -9.03 -11.65 -5.23
N ALA A 126 -7.98 -11.23 -4.52
CA ALA A 126 -6.88 -12.09 -4.12
C ALA A 126 -6.33 -11.66 -2.75
N ALA A 127 -5.80 -12.59 -1.97
CA ALA A 127 -5.30 -12.30 -0.62
C ALA A 127 -4.10 -13.16 -0.23
N GLU A 128 -3.23 -12.62 0.62
CA GLU A 128 -2.11 -13.39 1.17
C GLU A 128 -2.58 -14.51 2.10
N CYS A 129 -1.78 -15.57 2.15
CA CYS A 129 -1.84 -16.57 3.22
C CYS A 129 -0.68 -16.40 4.22
N GLU A 130 -0.63 -17.28 5.21
CA GLU A 130 0.42 -17.33 6.24
C GLU A 130 1.84 -17.53 5.71
N GLN A 131 2.01 -17.97 4.45
CA GLN A 131 3.32 -18.12 3.82
C GLN A 131 3.88 -16.79 3.29
N HIS A 132 3.05 -15.76 3.12
CA HIS A 132 3.42 -14.47 2.51
C HIS A 132 4.21 -14.60 1.20
N SER A 133 3.93 -15.65 0.42
CA SER A 133 4.63 -15.95 -0.82
C SER A 133 3.90 -15.40 -2.06
N GLY A 134 2.84 -14.62 -1.89
CA GLY A 134 1.98 -14.13 -2.97
C GLY A 134 0.50 -14.09 -2.55
N LEU A 135 -0.35 -13.70 -3.50
CA LEU A 135 -1.78 -13.50 -3.30
C LEU A 135 -2.56 -14.67 -3.91
N HIS A 136 -3.30 -15.43 -3.10
CA HIS A 136 -4.20 -16.45 -3.63
C HIS A 136 -5.40 -15.80 -4.31
N VAL A 137 -5.56 -16.09 -5.60
CA VAL A 137 -6.73 -15.67 -6.38
C VAL A 137 -7.95 -16.47 -5.93
N PHE A 138 -9.06 -15.79 -5.70
CA PHE A 138 -10.32 -16.43 -5.35
C PHE A 138 -10.99 -16.93 -6.64
N SER A 139 -10.67 -18.16 -7.02
CA SER A 139 -11.10 -18.75 -8.30
C SER A 139 -12.61 -19.01 -8.42
N ASP A 140 -13.32 -19.05 -7.30
CA ASP A 140 -14.78 -19.06 -7.23
C ASP A 140 -15.39 -17.67 -7.52
N TYR A 141 -14.60 -16.62 -7.39
CA TYR A 141 -15.00 -15.24 -7.62
C TYR A 141 -14.60 -14.73 -9.02
N CYS A 142 -13.41 -15.10 -9.50
CA CYS A 142 -12.86 -14.60 -10.75
C CYS A 142 -11.90 -15.57 -11.45
N ILE A 143 -11.78 -15.44 -12.77
CA ILE A 143 -10.71 -16.02 -13.58
C ILE A 143 -9.67 -14.93 -13.82
N VAL A 144 -8.40 -15.23 -13.55
CA VAL A 144 -7.29 -14.30 -13.75
C VAL A 144 -6.33 -14.85 -14.81
N GLU A 145 -5.94 -13.98 -15.73
CA GLU A 145 -4.90 -14.19 -16.73
C GLU A 145 -3.79 -13.14 -16.53
N THR A 146 -2.56 -13.46 -16.94
CA THR A 146 -1.50 -12.47 -17.15
C THR A 146 -1.12 -12.46 -18.61
N LEU A 147 -1.08 -11.30 -19.28
CA LEU A 147 -0.90 -11.18 -20.73
C LEU A 147 0.42 -10.49 -21.12
N LYS A 148 1.07 -10.98 -22.18
CA LYS A 148 2.06 -10.21 -22.97
C LYS A 148 1.47 -9.91 -24.34
N GLY A 149 1.15 -8.64 -24.60
CA GLY A 149 0.25 -8.27 -25.68
C GLY A 149 -1.14 -8.84 -25.41
N ASP A 150 -1.60 -9.75 -26.27
CA ASP A 150 -2.86 -10.48 -26.10
C ASP A 150 -2.68 -11.97 -25.77
N ARG A 151 -1.43 -12.43 -25.61
CA ARG A 151 -1.12 -13.83 -25.32
C ARG A 151 -1.05 -14.06 -23.81
N PRO A 152 -1.80 -15.04 -23.26
CA PRO A 152 -1.64 -15.47 -21.88
C PRO A 152 -0.25 -16.04 -21.61
N VAL A 153 0.32 -15.68 -20.47
CA VAL A 153 1.62 -16.14 -19.98
C VAL A 153 1.49 -16.57 -18.51
N THR A 154 2.42 -17.40 -18.03
CA THR A 154 2.50 -17.84 -16.63
C THR A 154 3.98 -17.91 -16.23
N GLY A 155 4.28 -17.61 -14.97
CA GLY A 155 5.65 -17.58 -14.43
C GLY A 155 6.49 -16.36 -14.85
N VAL A 156 5.95 -15.49 -15.69
CA VAL A 156 6.60 -14.25 -16.15
C VAL A 156 5.62 -13.09 -16.03
N GLU A 157 6.15 -11.88 -15.87
CA GLU A 157 5.34 -10.68 -15.77
C GLU A 157 4.51 -10.42 -17.03
N GLY A 158 3.28 -9.98 -16.82
CA GLY A 158 2.34 -9.53 -17.84
C GLY A 158 1.25 -8.65 -17.25
N GLU A 159 0.42 -8.08 -18.11
CA GLU A 159 -0.74 -7.31 -17.67
C GLU A 159 -1.80 -8.25 -17.08
N ILE A 160 -2.28 -7.93 -15.88
CA ILE A 160 -3.31 -8.69 -15.19
C ILE A 160 -4.65 -8.42 -15.89
N VAL A 161 -5.32 -9.49 -16.29
CA VAL A 161 -6.64 -9.47 -16.90
C VAL A 161 -7.57 -10.36 -16.09
N SER A 162 -8.78 -9.89 -15.82
CA SER A 162 -9.72 -10.63 -14.98
C SER A 162 -11.12 -10.71 -15.55
N THR A 163 -11.77 -11.83 -15.32
CA THR A 163 -13.20 -12.06 -15.61
C THR A 163 -13.91 -12.41 -14.32
N ARG A 164 -14.90 -11.60 -13.92
CA ARG A 164 -15.74 -11.91 -12.76
C ARG A 164 -16.85 -12.90 -13.12
N LEU A 165 -17.08 -13.88 -12.25
CA LEU A 165 -17.99 -15.00 -12.51
C LEU A 165 -19.43 -14.80 -11.98
N ASP A 166 -19.63 -13.89 -11.03
CA ASP A 166 -20.89 -13.75 -10.29
C ASP A 166 -21.52 -12.33 -10.38
N ASN A 167 -21.06 -11.47 -11.30
CA ASN A 167 -21.61 -10.12 -11.50
C ASN A 167 -22.57 -10.05 -12.70
N TYR A 168 -23.84 -10.40 -12.47
CA TYR A 168 -24.89 -10.35 -13.49
C TYR A 168 -25.34 -8.93 -13.85
N ALA A 169 -25.11 -7.94 -12.99
CA ALA A 169 -25.54 -6.57 -13.22
C ALA A 169 -24.60 -5.81 -14.19
N MET A 170 -23.30 -6.06 -14.10
CA MET A 170 -22.28 -5.45 -14.96
C MET A 170 -21.17 -6.48 -15.27
N PRO A 171 -21.44 -7.44 -16.18
CA PRO A 171 -20.45 -8.46 -16.51
C PRO A 171 -19.25 -7.82 -17.23
N LEU A 172 -18.07 -8.03 -16.65
CA LEU A 172 -16.79 -7.59 -17.22
C LEU A 172 -15.98 -8.84 -17.55
N ILE A 173 -15.77 -9.07 -18.85
CA ILE A 173 -15.10 -10.25 -19.40
C ILE A 173 -13.76 -9.83 -19.95
N ARG A 174 -12.70 -10.52 -19.54
CA ARG A 174 -11.30 -10.21 -19.86
C ARG A 174 -10.98 -8.73 -19.67
N TYR A 175 -11.41 -8.18 -18.53
CA TYR A 175 -11.15 -6.79 -18.19
C TYR A 175 -9.66 -6.59 -17.92
N ARG A 176 -9.04 -5.72 -18.71
CA ARG A 176 -7.65 -5.29 -18.56
C ARG A 176 -7.53 -4.37 -17.36
N THR A 177 -6.86 -4.86 -16.32
CA THR A 177 -6.77 -4.12 -15.06
C THR A 177 -5.81 -2.93 -15.17
N GLY A 178 -4.87 -2.93 -16.11
CA GLY A 178 -3.74 -2.00 -16.13
C GLY A 178 -2.70 -2.26 -15.02
N ASP A 179 -2.89 -3.31 -14.23
CA ASP A 179 -1.91 -3.77 -13.24
C ASP A 179 -0.98 -4.83 -13.83
N ILE A 180 0.24 -4.93 -13.31
CA ILE A 180 1.29 -5.84 -13.78
C ILE A 180 1.59 -6.87 -12.70
N GLY A 181 1.67 -8.13 -13.11
CA GLY A 181 2.04 -9.21 -12.21
C GLY A 181 2.30 -10.52 -12.95
N ALA A 182 2.56 -11.56 -12.17
CA ALA A 182 2.84 -12.90 -12.67
C ALA A 182 2.04 -13.93 -11.88
N LEU A 183 1.36 -14.83 -12.57
CA LEU A 183 0.85 -16.06 -11.97
C LEU A 183 2.01 -17.02 -11.72
N ALA A 184 2.11 -17.56 -10.51
CA ALA A 184 3.14 -18.53 -10.15
C ALA A 184 2.92 -19.85 -10.88
N THR A 185 4.01 -20.53 -11.22
CA THR A 185 3.97 -21.89 -11.79
C THR A 185 3.90 -22.97 -10.71
N ALA A 186 4.36 -22.66 -9.50
CA ALA A 186 4.38 -23.58 -8.38
C ALA A 186 3.19 -23.35 -7.44
N PRO A 187 2.64 -24.41 -6.83
CA PRO A 187 1.64 -24.27 -5.79
C PRO A 187 2.24 -23.62 -4.54
N CYS A 188 1.39 -22.97 -3.75
CA CYS A 188 1.81 -22.44 -2.46
C CYS A 188 2.01 -23.57 -1.43
N ALA A 189 3.04 -23.44 -0.59
CA ALA A 189 3.31 -24.37 0.51
C ALA A 189 2.19 -24.43 1.57
N CYS A 190 1.23 -23.50 1.55
CA CYS A 190 0.06 -23.54 2.44
C CYS A 190 -0.93 -24.68 2.11
N GLY A 191 -0.78 -25.34 0.95
CA GLY A 191 -1.65 -26.44 0.51
C GLY A 191 -2.98 -26.01 -0.11
N ARG A 192 -3.28 -24.71 -0.18
CA ARG A 192 -4.45 -24.21 -0.94
C ARG A 192 -4.22 -24.38 -2.43
N ASN A 193 -5.14 -25.08 -3.10
CA ASN A 193 -5.08 -25.29 -4.55
C ASN A 193 -5.72 -24.11 -5.32
N LEU A 194 -5.26 -22.89 -5.02
CA LEU A 194 -5.69 -21.65 -5.68
C LEU A 194 -4.49 -21.05 -6.42
N PRO A 195 -4.68 -20.44 -7.61
CA PRO A 195 -3.62 -19.72 -8.31
C PRO A 195 -2.99 -18.68 -7.40
N LEU A 196 -1.66 -18.58 -7.46
CA LEU A 196 -0.89 -17.61 -6.69
C LEU A 196 -0.44 -16.50 -7.62
N LEU A 197 -0.82 -15.27 -7.30
CA LEU A 197 -0.51 -14.06 -8.06
C LEU A 197 0.56 -13.25 -7.33
N HIS A 198 1.60 -12.86 -8.05
CA HIS A 198 2.58 -11.89 -7.60
C HIS A 198 2.28 -10.55 -8.27
N LEU A 199 1.90 -9.56 -7.48
CA LEU A 199 1.72 -8.19 -7.95
C LEU A 199 3.09 -7.51 -7.96
N THR A 200 3.51 -7.00 -9.13
CA THR A 200 4.83 -6.37 -9.29
C THR A 200 4.73 -4.89 -9.66
N GLY A 201 3.55 -4.42 -10.07
CA GLY A 201 3.28 -3.00 -10.32
C GLY A 201 1.88 -2.79 -10.88
N GLY A 202 1.56 -1.57 -11.31
CA GLY A 202 0.28 -1.31 -11.97
C GLY A 202 -0.09 0.14 -12.23
N ARG A 203 -1.40 0.45 -12.26
CA ARG A 203 -1.96 1.80 -12.55
C ARG A 203 -1.28 2.93 -11.80
N ASP A 204 -0.76 2.64 -10.61
CA ASP A 204 -0.06 3.59 -9.75
C ASP A 204 1.34 3.97 -10.24
N ARG A 205 1.82 3.44 -11.38
CA ARG A 205 3.10 3.80 -12.01
C ARG A 205 4.20 3.95 -10.97
N ASN A 206 4.33 2.98 -10.05
CA ASN A 206 5.39 2.90 -9.04
C ASN A 206 6.76 2.60 -9.68
N PHE A 207 7.00 3.18 -10.85
CA PHE A 207 8.23 3.13 -11.60
C PHE A 207 8.65 4.56 -11.91
N LEU A 208 9.90 4.86 -11.61
CA LEU A 208 10.56 6.00 -12.21
C LEU A 208 11.01 5.61 -13.61
N VAL A 209 10.86 6.54 -14.54
CA VAL A 209 11.30 6.39 -15.93
C VAL A 209 12.73 6.90 -16.01
N GLY A 210 13.66 6.01 -16.32
CA GLY A 210 15.07 6.33 -16.54
C GLY A 210 15.30 7.20 -17.77
N ARG A 211 16.51 7.77 -17.88
CA ARG A 211 16.93 8.57 -19.05
C ARG A 211 16.83 7.82 -20.39
N ASN A 212 16.97 6.50 -20.34
CA ASN A 212 16.87 5.55 -21.46
C ASN A 212 15.44 5.04 -21.70
N GLY A 213 14.44 5.48 -20.91
CA GLY A 213 13.07 4.97 -20.99
C GLY A 213 12.79 3.72 -20.17
N GLU A 214 13.79 3.16 -19.49
CA GLU A 214 13.63 2.00 -18.62
C GLU A 214 12.73 2.31 -17.42
N LEU A 215 11.90 1.34 -17.01
CA LEU A 215 11.02 1.46 -15.86
C LEU A 215 11.71 0.88 -14.62
N ILE A 216 12.00 1.73 -13.65
CA ILE A 216 12.72 1.36 -12.42
C ILE A 216 11.74 1.36 -11.27
N SER A 217 11.44 0.19 -10.71
CA SER A 217 10.48 0.07 -9.62
C SER A 217 10.98 0.84 -8.40
N ILE A 218 10.13 1.66 -7.79
CA ILE A 218 10.44 2.30 -6.50
C ILE A 218 10.23 1.36 -5.31
N THR A 219 9.67 0.16 -5.53
CA THR A 219 9.49 -0.85 -4.46
C THR A 219 10.80 -1.38 -3.90
N VAL A 220 11.91 -1.21 -4.63
CA VAL A 220 13.24 -1.65 -4.20
C VAL A 220 13.98 -0.62 -3.33
N VAL A 221 13.43 0.59 -3.21
CA VAL A 221 14.06 1.68 -2.45
C VAL A 221 13.52 1.69 -1.02
N ASP A 222 14.40 1.42 -0.06
CA ASP A 222 14.04 1.38 1.36
C ASP A 222 14.71 2.54 2.11
N ILE A 223 14.20 3.77 1.91
CA ILE A 223 14.68 4.96 2.63
C ILE A 223 14.66 4.77 4.16
N PRO A 224 13.62 4.15 4.77
CA PRO A 224 13.63 3.88 6.20
C PRO A 224 14.74 2.94 6.69
N HIS A 225 15.28 2.07 5.83
CA HIS A 225 16.48 1.29 6.15
C HIS A 225 17.75 2.14 6.08
N ALA A 226 17.83 3.07 5.13
CA ALA A 226 18.96 3.97 5.01
C ALA A 226 19.09 4.90 6.23
N THR A 227 17.97 5.39 6.78
CA THR A 227 17.96 6.22 8.00
C THR A 227 16.61 6.19 8.72
N GLU A 228 16.66 6.12 10.06
CA GLU A 228 15.46 6.24 10.90
C GLU A 228 14.99 7.69 11.11
N HIS A 229 15.79 8.68 10.68
CA HIS A 229 15.50 10.11 10.83
C HIS A 229 14.58 10.66 9.74
N VAL A 230 14.03 9.81 8.88
CA VAL A 230 12.98 10.16 7.91
C VAL A 230 11.61 9.76 8.45
N GLU A 231 10.70 10.72 8.53
CA GLU A 231 9.31 10.49 8.95
C GLU A 231 8.43 10.04 7.79
N GLN A 232 8.51 10.75 6.67
CA GLN A 232 7.77 10.48 5.45
C GLN A 232 8.64 10.81 4.25
N PHE A 233 8.42 10.11 3.14
CA PHE A 233 9.04 10.45 1.88
C PHE A 233 8.08 10.20 0.71
N GLN A 234 8.29 10.90 -0.39
CA GLN A 234 7.51 10.75 -1.62
C GLN A 234 8.36 11.12 -2.82
N PHE A 235 8.34 10.26 -3.84
CA PHE A 235 8.90 10.57 -5.14
C PHE A 235 7.89 11.38 -5.98
N MET A 236 8.41 12.30 -6.78
CA MET A 236 7.67 12.96 -7.83
C MET A 236 8.52 13.00 -9.09
N GLN A 237 7.94 12.60 -10.22
CA GLN A 237 8.62 12.65 -11.50
C GLN A 237 7.82 13.46 -12.51
N GLN A 238 8.46 14.45 -13.12
CA GLN A 238 7.91 15.27 -14.20
C GLN A 238 8.71 15.13 -15.50
N THR A 239 9.96 14.67 -15.41
CA THR A 239 10.90 14.57 -16.54
C THR A 239 11.58 13.21 -16.51
N ARG A 240 11.73 12.55 -17.67
CA ARG A 240 12.44 11.26 -17.76
C ARG A 240 13.87 11.42 -17.26
N GLY A 241 14.36 10.45 -16.50
CA GLY A 241 15.68 10.46 -15.89
C GLY A 241 15.88 11.48 -14.77
N LYS A 242 14.83 12.20 -14.33
CA LYS A 242 14.90 13.11 -13.18
C LYS A 242 13.74 12.86 -12.22
N ALA A 243 14.01 12.83 -10.93
CA ALA A 243 12.99 12.69 -9.92
C ALA A 243 13.27 13.64 -8.75
N LEU A 244 12.20 14.04 -8.07
CA LEU A 244 12.25 14.75 -6.82
C LEU A 244 11.89 13.78 -5.69
N LEU A 245 12.72 13.71 -4.66
CA LEU A 245 12.43 13.01 -3.41
C LEU A 245 12.13 14.04 -2.33
N ARG A 246 10.85 14.15 -1.96
CA ARG A 246 10.43 15.01 -0.85
C ARG A 246 10.56 14.24 0.46
N ILE A 247 11.17 14.84 1.47
CA ILE A 247 11.45 14.20 2.78
C ILE A 247 10.91 15.07 3.91
N VAL A 248 10.15 14.45 4.81
CA VAL A 248 9.81 15.01 6.13
C VAL A 248 10.81 14.46 7.13
N ARG A 249 11.58 15.36 7.75
CA ARG A 249 12.69 15.01 8.65
C ARG A 249 12.19 14.85 10.09
N ARG A 250 12.81 13.91 10.81
CA ARG A 250 12.71 13.81 12.27
C ARG A 250 13.81 14.60 12.96
N SER A 251 13.66 14.77 14.28
CA SER A 251 14.75 15.22 15.13
C SER A 251 15.96 14.30 14.98
N GLY A 252 17.16 14.87 14.81
CA GLY A 252 18.39 14.11 14.63
C GLY A 252 18.85 13.96 13.19
N PHE A 253 18.03 14.36 12.20
CA PHE A 253 18.44 14.35 10.79
C PHE A 253 19.66 15.23 10.55
N SER A 254 20.66 14.66 9.90
CA SER A 254 22.01 15.22 9.73
C SER A 254 22.52 15.05 8.28
N ASP A 255 23.71 15.60 8.01
CA ASP A 255 24.37 15.44 6.71
C ASP A 255 24.74 13.96 6.42
N HIS A 256 24.92 13.16 7.47
CA HIS A 256 25.17 11.73 7.30
C HIS A 256 23.95 10.99 6.73
N ASP A 257 22.74 11.35 7.19
CA ASP A 257 21.50 10.72 6.74
C ASP A 257 21.24 10.97 5.25
N ILE A 258 21.51 12.20 4.78
CA ILE A 258 21.36 12.53 3.37
C ILE A 258 22.40 11.83 2.50
N GLU A 259 23.62 11.63 2.99
CA GLU A 259 24.65 10.82 2.31
C GLU A 259 24.20 9.36 2.14
N GLN A 260 23.65 8.75 3.21
CA GLN A 260 23.11 7.38 3.17
C GLN A 260 21.95 7.26 2.18
N ILE A 261 21.03 8.24 2.18
CA ILE A 261 19.93 8.30 1.21
C ILE A 261 20.47 8.39 -0.21
N HIS A 262 21.43 9.27 -0.48
CA HIS A 262 22.04 9.37 -1.81
C HIS A 262 22.77 8.09 -2.24
N GLN A 263 23.40 7.39 -1.31
CA GLN A 263 24.01 6.09 -1.58
C GLN A 263 22.97 5.05 -2.00
N GLU A 264 21.92 4.85 -1.20
CA GLU A 264 20.82 3.92 -1.49
C GLU A 264 20.20 4.23 -2.87
N LEU A 265 19.90 5.49 -3.14
CA LEU A 265 19.33 5.90 -4.44
C LEU A 265 20.27 5.61 -5.61
N ARG A 266 21.58 5.85 -5.47
CA ARG A 266 22.57 5.56 -6.51
C ARG A 266 22.67 4.06 -6.77
N GLU A 267 22.71 3.25 -5.72
CA GLU A 267 22.80 1.79 -5.82
C GLU A 267 21.56 1.20 -6.49
N LYS A 268 20.36 1.67 -6.14
CA LYS A 268 19.11 1.14 -6.70
C LYS A 268 18.79 1.65 -8.10
N PHE A 269 19.13 2.90 -8.42
CA PHE A 269 18.76 3.51 -9.71
C PHE A 269 19.88 3.48 -10.75
N GLY A 270 21.09 3.05 -10.39
CA GLY A 270 22.19 2.83 -11.34
C GLY A 270 22.56 4.08 -12.17
N GLY A 271 22.31 5.28 -11.64
CA GLY A 271 22.51 6.55 -12.37
C GLY A 271 21.52 6.82 -13.50
N LEU A 272 20.51 5.97 -13.72
CA LEU A 272 19.49 6.17 -14.75
C LEU A 272 18.52 7.31 -14.41
N VAL A 273 18.40 7.64 -13.12
CA VAL A 273 17.55 8.72 -12.60
C VAL A 273 18.36 9.63 -11.67
N ASP A 274 18.42 10.91 -12.00
CA ASP A 274 18.99 11.95 -11.15
C ASP A 274 17.91 12.38 -10.13
N VAL A 275 18.15 12.07 -8.85
CA VAL A 275 17.20 12.36 -7.77
C VAL A 275 17.63 13.60 -6.99
N ILE A 276 16.80 14.63 -7.02
CA ILE A 276 16.96 15.85 -6.22
C ILE A 276 16.18 15.64 -4.92
N VAL A 277 16.80 15.94 -3.77
CA VAL A 277 16.14 15.84 -2.46
C VAL A 277 15.64 17.21 -2.03
N GLU A 278 14.36 17.29 -1.64
CA GLU A 278 13.75 18.49 -1.05
C GLU A 278 13.15 18.18 0.33
N TYR A 279 13.22 19.14 1.23
CA TYR A 279 12.63 19.01 2.56
C TYR A 279 11.22 19.60 2.60
N ALA A 280 10.30 18.87 3.22
CA ALA A 280 8.92 19.30 3.44
C ALA A 280 8.56 19.23 4.93
N GLU A 281 7.64 20.08 5.37
CA GLU A 281 7.07 19.99 6.72
C GLU A 281 6.06 18.84 6.83
N THR A 282 5.32 18.58 5.74
CA THR A 282 4.33 17.51 5.64
C THR A 282 4.14 17.07 4.19
N ILE A 283 3.74 15.82 3.97
CA ILE A 283 3.33 15.30 2.68
C ILE A 283 1.83 15.04 2.73
N GLU A 284 1.08 15.73 1.88
CA GLU A 284 -0.38 15.65 1.88
C GLU A 284 -0.88 14.30 1.37
N ARG A 285 -1.83 13.73 2.10
CA ARG A 285 -2.62 12.58 1.65
C ARG A 285 -3.62 13.02 0.58
N THR A 286 -3.93 12.12 -0.34
CA THR A 286 -4.99 12.33 -1.34
C THR A 286 -6.34 12.61 -0.68
N GLY A 287 -7.33 13.10 -1.45
CA GLY A 287 -8.71 13.26 -0.96
C GLY A 287 -9.34 11.97 -0.42
N ARG A 288 -8.78 10.79 -0.74
CA ARG A 288 -9.17 9.48 -0.21
C ARG A 288 -8.21 8.97 0.89
N GLY A 289 -7.38 9.82 1.49
CA GLY A 289 -6.48 9.44 2.60
C GLY A 289 -5.26 8.58 2.21
N LYS A 290 -5.11 8.18 0.93
CA LYS A 290 -3.92 7.47 0.45
C LYS A 290 -2.69 8.37 0.45
N LEU A 291 -1.52 7.79 0.66
CA LEU A 291 -0.23 8.47 0.51
C LEU A 291 0.60 7.71 -0.55
N PRO A 292 0.37 7.95 -1.85
CA PRO A 292 1.12 7.26 -2.90
C PRO A 292 2.61 7.58 -2.77
N LEU A 293 3.44 6.56 -2.90
CA LEU A 293 4.89 6.72 -2.76
C LEU A 293 5.50 7.45 -3.95
N LEU A 294 4.88 7.39 -5.13
CA LEU A 294 5.26 8.12 -6.33
C LEU A 294 4.09 8.91 -6.92
N ILE A 295 4.33 10.18 -7.19
CA ILE A 295 3.49 11.03 -8.04
C ILE A 295 4.12 11.12 -9.43
N GLN A 296 3.57 10.35 -10.37
CA GLN A 296 4.02 10.36 -11.76
C GLN A 296 3.26 11.42 -12.58
N ARG A 297 3.97 12.43 -13.08
CA ARG A 297 3.43 13.50 -13.94
C ARG A 297 3.98 13.46 -15.36
N LEU A 298 4.73 12.41 -15.72
CA LEU A 298 5.07 12.17 -17.12
C LEU A 298 3.82 11.77 -17.92
N HIS A 299 3.66 12.40 -19.08
CA HIS A 299 2.91 11.80 -20.17
C HIS A 299 3.71 10.58 -20.65
N LEU A 300 3.33 9.41 -20.14
CA LEU A 300 3.71 8.15 -20.74
C LEU A 300 2.67 7.89 -21.81
N ASP A 301 3.12 7.79 -23.05
CA ASP A 301 2.28 7.23 -24.10
C ASP A 301 1.76 5.87 -23.59
N PRO A 302 0.48 5.54 -23.82
CA PRO A 302 0.03 4.18 -23.59
C PRO A 302 0.99 3.25 -24.34
N PRO A 303 1.33 2.07 -23.79
CA PRO A 303 2.19 1.13 -24.50
C PRO A 303 1.65 0.98 -25.91
N THR A 304 2.44 1.40 -26.90
CA THR A 304 2.12 1.22 -28.31
C THR A 304 2.02 -0.27 -28.52
N HIS A 305 0.80 -0.76 -28.69
CA HIS A 305 0.57 -2.05 -29.29
C HIS A 305 1.09 -1.94 -30.72
N GLU A 306 2.37 -2.24 -30.94
CA GLU A 306 2.84 -2.63 -32.26
C GLU A 306 2.07 -3.90 -32.62
N LEU A 307 0.99 -3.70 -33.37
CA LEU A 307 0.30 -4.74 -34.11
C LEU A 307 1.24 -5.16 -35.25
N GLU A 308 2.09 -6.15 -34.99
CA GLU A 308 2.71 -6.98 -36.02
C GLU A 308 2.04 -8.36 -36.07
#